data_AF-A0A243WJ13-F1
#
_entry.id   AF-A0A243WJ13-F1
#
_cell.length_a   1.000
_cell.length_b   1.000
_cell.length_c   1.000
_cell.angle_alpha   90.00
_cell.angle_beta   90.00
_cell.angle_gamma   90.00
#
_symmetry.space_group_name_H-M   'P 1'
#
loop_
_entity.id
_entity.type
_entity.pdbx_description
1 polymer ?
#
loop_
_entity_poly.entity_id
_entity_poly.type
_entity_poly.pdbx_seq_one_letter_code
_entity_poly.pdbx_strand_id
1 'polypeptide(L)' 'MEPEETFLENAATMVKYGKMELQQFLEWTDCRKPYGIRAKALVKRLEELAAEMKMLQKEYKAR' A
#
# COMPACT_ATOMS: atom_id res chain seq x y z
N MET A 1 -22.20 -5.29 -6.65
CA MET A 1 -21.07 -4.60 -6.01
C MET A 1 -21.34 -3.14 -6.19
N GLU A 2 -21.48 -2.40 -5.09
CA GLU A 2 -21.75 -0.96 -5.14
C GLU A 2 -20.49 -0.22 -5.64
N PRO A 3 -20.63 0.93 -6.33
CA PRO A 3 -19.50 1.70 -6.85
C PRO A 3 -18.40 1.98 -5.81
N GLU A 4 -18.78 2.20 -4.56
CA GLU A 4 -17.86 2.47 -3.46
C GLU A 4 -17.10 1.23 -3.00
N GLU A 5 -17.70 0.03 -3.09
CA GLU A 5 -16.99 -1.23 -2.81
C GLU A 5 -15.89 -1.45 -3.85
N THR A 6 -16.23 -1.27 -5.14
CA THR A 6 -15.26 -1.35 -6.23
C THR A 6 -14.16 -0.31 -6.07
N PHE A 7 -14.50 0.91 -5.64
CA PHE A 7 -13.53 1.97 -5.38
C PHE A 7 -12.54 1.56 -4.28
N LEU A 8 -13.04 1.05 -3.14
CA LEU A 8 -12.20 0.60 -2.02
C LEU A 8 -11.32 -0.59 -2.41
N GLU A 9 -11.82 -1.53 -3.22
CA GLU A 9 -11.03 -2.65 -3.74
C GLU A 9 -9.93 -2.18 -4.70
N ASN A 10 -10.23 -1.24 -5.59
CA ASN A 10 -9.27 -0.66 -6.51
C ASN A 10 -8.17 0.09 -5.76
N ALA A 11 -8.53 0.91 -4.77
CA ALA A 11 -7.57 1.63 -3.95
C ALA A 11 -6.65 0.67 -3.17
N ALA A 12 -7.21 -0.38 -2.54
CA ALA A 12 -6.41 -1.41 -1.86
C ALA A 12 -5.46 -2.14 -2.83
N THR A 13 -5.91 -2.39 -4.06
CA THR A 13 -5.11 -3.00 -5.12
C THR A 13 -3.94 -2.11 -5.53
N MET A 14 -4.16 -0.80 -5.71
CA MET A 14 -3.10 0.15 -6.02
C MET A 14 -2.04 0.22 -4.92
N VAL A 15 -2.46 0.25 -3.64
CA VAL A 15 -1.53 0.24 -2.49
C VAL A 15 -0.69 -1.02 -2.48
N LYS A 16 -1.29 -2.18 -2.74
CA LYS A 16 -0.59 -3.47 -2.83
C LYS A 16 0.49 -3.44 -3.90
N TYR A 17 0.15 -3.02 -5.13
CA TYR A 17 1.11 -2.99 -6.24
C TYR A 17 2.19 -1.93 -6.03
N GLY A 18 1.83 -0.74 -5.54
CA GLY A 18 2.83 0.29 -5.20
C GLY A 18 3.85 -0.20 -4.17
N LYS A 19 3.42 -1.03 -3.22
CA LYS A 19 4.34 -1.67 -2.27
C LYS A 19 5.28 -2.66 -2.95
N MET A 20 4.75 -3.52 -3.83
CA MET A 20 5.55 -4.51 -4.57
C MET A 20 6.62 -3.84 -5.43
N GLU A 21 6.29 -2.76 -6.13
CA GLU A 21 7.24 -1.99 -6.94
C GLU A 21 8.39 -1.40 -6.10
N LEU A 22 8.07 -0.84 -4.92
CA LEU A 22 9.09 -0.31 -4.01
C LEU A 22 9.96 -1.40 -3.38
N GLN A 23 9.38 -2.57 -3.10
CA GLN A 23 10.14 -3.75 -2.65
C GLN A 23 11.10 -4.22 -3.75
N GLN A 24 10.62 -4.32 -4.98
CA GLN A 24 11.46 -4.68 -6.13
C GLN A 24 12.59 -3.68 -6.36
N PHE A 25 12.29 -2.37 -6.25
CA PHE A 25 13.29 -1.31 -6.30
C PHE A 25 14.37 -1.49 -5.22
N LEU A 26 13.98 -1.86 -4.00
CA LEU A 26 14.91 -2.11 -2.90
C LEU A 26 15.76 -3.37 -3.09
N GLU A 27 15.25 -4.37 -3.81
CA GLU A 27 16.01 -5.57 -4.17
C GLU A 27 17.08 -5.27 -5.24
N TRP A 28 16.76 -4.40 -6.20
CA TRP A 28 17.66 -4.06 -7.31
C TRP A 28 18.69 -2.98 -6.97
N THR A 29 18.54 -2.30 -5.84
CA THR A 29 19.36 -1.12 -5.50
C THR A 29 20.03 -1.25 -4.15
N ASP A 30 21.04 -0.40 -3.89
CA ASP A 30 21.73 -0.41 -2.59
C ASP A 30 20.84 0.25 -1.52
N CYS A 31 20.23 -0.60 -0.71
CA CYS A 31 19.31 -0.20 0.35
C CYS A 31 19.96 0.64 1.48
N ARG A 32 21.28 0.82 1.50
CA ARG A 32 22.02 1.67 2.45
C ARG A 32 22.18 3.11 1.96
N LYS A 33 21.93 3.38 0.67
CA LYS A 33 21.96 4.74 0.12
C LYS A 33 20.74 5.54 0.59
N PRO A 34 20.79 6.89 0.52
CA PRO A 34 19.68 7.74 0.91
C PRO A 34 18.35 7.40 0.21
N TYR A 35 18.39 7.00 -1.07
CA TYR A 35 17.20 6.55 -1.79
C TYR A 35 16.62 5.26 -1.20
N GLY A 36 17.46 4.33 -0.74
CA GLY A 36 17.05 3.05 -0.15
C GLY A 36 16.40 3.24 1.21
N ILE A 37 16.94 4.13 2.03
CA ILE A 37 16.34 4.52 3.31
C ILE A 37 14.95 5.15 3.08
N ARG A 38 14.83 6.04 2.08
CA ARG A 38 13.55 6.65 1.71
C ARG A 38 12.56 5.62 1.17
N ALA A 39 12.98 4.71 0.30
CA ALA A 39 12.12 3.66 -0.24
C ALA A 39 11.61 2.71 0.87
N LYS A 40 12.45 2.35 1.85
CA LYS A 40 12.00 1.58 3.04
C LYS A 40 10.92 2.33 3.83
N ALA A 41 11.09 3.64 4.03
CA ALA A 41 10.09 4.45 4.71
C ALA A 41 8.76 4.51 3.92
N LEU A 42 8.82 4.59 2.59
CA LEU A 42 7.63 4.54 1.74
C LEU A 42 6.93 3.18 1.82
N VAL A 43 7.67 2.06 1.80
CA VAL A 43 7.10 0.72 1.99
C VAL A 43 6.33 0.64 3.31
N LYS A 44 6.93 1.10 4.41
CA LYS A 44 6.27 1.10 5.73
C LYS A 44 4.96 1.91 5.72
N ARG A 45 4.95 3.09 5.10
CA ARG A 45 3.73 3.92 4.95
C ARG A 45 2.65 3.22 4.14
N LEU A 46 3.02 2.49 3.08
CA LEU A 46 2.04 1.72 2.29
C LEU A 46 1.48 0.53 3.08
N GLU A 47 2.25 -0.06 4.00
CA GLU A 47 1.74 -1.11 4.90
C GLU A 47 0.74 -0.55 5.91
N GLU A 48 1.02 0.61 6.49
CA GLU A 48 0.11 1.34 7.37
C GLU A 48 -1.18 1.70 6.61
N LEU A 49 -1.07 2.28 5.41
CA LEU A 49 -2.21 2.62 4.56
C LEU A 49 -3.03 1.39 4.16
N ALA A 50 -2.37 0.25 3.86
CA ALA A 50 -3.07 -0.99 3.56
C ALA A 50 -3.88 -1.51 4.76
N ALA A 51 -3.38 -1.32 5.98
CA ALA A 51 -4.10 -1.67 7.21
C ALA A 51 -5.31 -0.76 7.43
N GLU A 52 -5.14 0.56 7.23
CA GLU A 52 -6.24 1.54 7.30
C GLU A 52 -7.33 1.23 6.26
N MET A 53 -6.95 0.93 5.01
CA MET A 53 -7.91 0.55 3.95
C MET A 53 -8.72 -0.69 4.32
N LYS A 54 -8.11 -1.68 4.99
CA LYS A 54 -8.84 -2.86 5.49
C LYS A 54 -9.84 -2.50 6.59
N MET A 55 -9.49 -1.56 7.47
CA MET A 55 -10.41 -1.08 8.50
C MET A 55 -11.58 -0.32 7.87
N LEU A 56 -11.29 0.59 6.94
CA LEU A 56 -12.30 1.33 6.18
C LEU A 56 -13.27 0.41 5.43
N GLN A 57 -12.76 -0.65 4.78
CA GLN A 57 -13.61 -1.66 4.14
C GLN A 57 -14.51 -2.41 5.14
N LYS A 58 -14.02 -2.70 6.35
CA LYS A 58 -14.83 -3.35 7.39
C LYS A 58 -15.94 -2.43 7.89
N GLU A 59 -15.61 -1.17 8.17
CA GLU A 59 -16.56 -0.15 8.61
C GLU A 59 -17.66 0.06 7.57
N TYR A 60 -17.28 0.19 6.29
CA TYR A 60 -18.24 0.31 5.20
C TYR A 60 -19.17 -0.91 5.06
N LYS A 61 -18.66 -2.13 5.26
CA LYS A 61 -19.47 -3.36 5.21
C LYS A 61 -20.39 -3.55 6.41
N ALA A 62 -20.09 -2.90 7.54
CA ALA A 62 -20.87 -2.99 8.78
C ALA A 62 -21.99 -1.94 8.88
N ARG A 63 -22.20 -1.14 7.83
CA ARG A 63 -23.25 -0.12 7.74
C ARG A 63 -24.66 -0.70 7.68
#